data_AF-A0AAE2RU34-F1
#
_entry.id   AF-A0AAE2RU34-F1
#
_cell.length_a   1.000
_cell.length_b   1.000
_cell.length_c   1.000
_cell.angle_alpha   90.00
_cell.angle_beta   90.00
_cell.angle_gamma   90.00
#
_symmetry.space_group_name_H-M   'P 1'
#
loop_
_entity.id
_entity.type
_entity.pdbx_description
1 polymer ?
#
loop_
_entity_poly.entity_id
_entity_poly.type
_entity_poly.pdbx_seq_one_letter_code
_entity_poly.pdbx_strand_id
1 'polypeptide(L)'
;MRNFKYKWFSGIIFIMVFIILSYGLAFVLVPKGNYSRMTMREMYSEKKDFDVVFAGASLSQRDINPYIMDKELGENTFNYAFSQQMFVGTYYSLKELFSYHKPKLIVLTVDPDNFTSKEEKPIVFLSVSLYMKSFLNKLEYYFASSQDGSYLDRLFPWRGYDVKSPLDVVNNIYGKFDSFYTDYPKPGQVEAMENNKSGYVGKGFNKVDPSDQKGTLNYDNLKLPPSNKNIGDINSKDMEYLEKISQLCKENNCELILLTTPFPTFQILRVKNYFEFDNKVAEIAKNLNIEYYNYNLIKPELFKLKNDYLCDTEHLNTKGAEAFSKSLAAFLKKRQNGDDMRKYFYTQYEYYASIDYVSSAWFNWKKSDSTITLKADSLHGSKVIPEYQFVLLDSETGQEHIIRDYDKNPDFDFDSKSYKKFKIRVNARAKGSNNNEAIRHYDEDVSK
;
A
#
# COMPACT_ATOMS: atom_id res chain seq x y z
N MET A 1 28.65 43.38 34.30
CA MET A 1 28.34 42.98 32.89
C MET A 1 29.24 41.88 32.29
N ARG A 2 30.40 41.50 32.86
CA ARG A 2 31.26 40.42 32.30
C ARG A 2 30.67 39.00 32.39
N ASN A 3 29.87 38.68 33.42
CA ASN A 3 29.31 37.33 33.62
C ASN A 3 28.10 36.97 32.74
N PHE A 4 27.47 37.94 32.07
CA PHE A 4 26.33 37.66 31.18
C PHE A 4 26.81 37.12 29.83
N LYS A 5 27.92 37.64 29.29
CA LYS A 5 28.49 37.21 28.00
C LYS A 5 28.90 35.73 27.99
N TYR A 6 29.44 35.20 29.10
CA TYR A 6 29.84 33.79 29.20
C TYR A 6 28.65 32.83 29.29
N LYS A 7 27.52 33.22 29.90
CA LYS A 7 26.35 32.35 30.02
C LYS A 7 25.65 32.11 28.68
N TRP A 8 25.52 33.14 27.85
CA TRP A 8 24.96 33.00 26.50
C TRP A 8 25.88 32.17 25.61
N PHE A 9 27.20 32.37 25.73
CA PHE A 9 28.19 31.56 25.03
C PHE A 9 28.13 30.08 25.42
N SER A 10 28.05 29.76 26.71
CA SER A 10 27.83 28.38 27.19
C SER A 10 26.52 27.77 26.67
N GLY A 11 25.44 28.56 26.60
CA GLY A 11 24.17 28.12 26.04
C GLY A 11 24.26 27.80 24.54
N ILE A 12 24.94 28.65 23.76
CA ILE A 12 25.17 28.41 22.33
C ILE A 12 26.02 27.15 22.13
N ILE A 13 27.10 26.98 22.92
CA ILE A 13 27.90 25.74 22.88
C ILE A 13 27.06 24.52 23.19
N PHE A 14 26.22 24.57 24.22
CA PHE A 14 25.33 23.46 24.56
C PHE A 14 24.41 23.11 23.39
N ILE A 15 23.77 24.10 22.77
CA ILE A 15 22.89 23.89 21.61
C ILE A 15 23.67 23.27 20.44
N MET A 16 24.87 23.77 20.13
CA MET A 16 25.70 23.22 19.06
C MET A 16 26.10 21.77 19.35
N VAL A 17 26.57 21.47 20.57
CA VAL A 17 26.93 20.11 20.99
C VAL A 17 25.72 19.19 20.92
N PHE A 18 24.55 19.66 21.39
CA PHE A 18 23.31 18.91 21.33
C PHE A 18 22.91 18.59 19.88
N ILE A 19 23.00 19.56 18.97
CA ILE A 19 22.74 19.36 17.53
C ILE A 19 23.73 18.35 16.94
N ILE A 20 25.02 18.45 17.24
CA ILE A 20 26.04 17.51 16.74
C ILE A 20 25.76 16.09 17.26
N LEU A 21 25.46 15.92 18.54
CA LEU A 21 25.12 14.63 19.13
C LEU A 21 23.83 14.06 18.52
N SER A 22 22.84 14.93 18.30
CA SER A 22 21.59 14.63 17.61
C SER A 22 21.83 14.07 16.20
N TYR A 23 22.64 14.76 15.38
CA TYR A 23 23.01 14.28 14.05
C TYR A 23 23.85 13.00 14.11
N GLY A 24 24.74 12.88 15.09
CA GLY A 24 25.51 11.66 15.34
C GLY A 24 24.60 10.46 15.65
N LEU A 25 23.62 10.63 16.53
CA LEU A 25 22.64 9.58 16.84
C LEU A 25 21.78 9.23 15.63
N ALA A 26 21.34 10.21 14.83
CA ALA A 26 20.65 9.95 13.58
C ALA A 26 21.53 9.15 12.59
N PHE A 27 22.82 9.51 12.48
CA PHE A 27 23.76 8.77 11.63
C PHE A 27 23.92 7.32 12.10
N VAL A 28 24.00 7.09 13.40
CA VAL A 28 24.17 5.75 13.99
C VAL A 28 22.90 4.90 13.89
N LEU A 29 21.71 5.48 14.13
CA LEU A 29 20.48 4.72 14.38
C LEU A 29 19.51 4.69 13.19
N VAL A 30 19.52 5.70 12.30
CA VAL A 30 18.67 5.68 11.09
C VAL A 30 19.22 4.64 10.11
N PRO A 31 18.42 3.68 9.60
CA PRO A 31 18.89 2.64 8.69
C PRO A 31 19.48 3.20 7.38
N LYS A 32 20.55 2.57 6.88
CA LYS A 32 21.18 2.88 5.59
C LYS A 32 20.31 2.49 4.41
N GLY A 33 19.55 1.40 4.55
CA GLY A 33 18.63 0.88 3.54
C GLY A 33 17.29 1.61 3.64
N ASN A 34 17.22 2.81 3.08
CA ASN A 34 16.00 3.60 3.03
C ASN A 34 15.64 3.87 1.57
N TYR A 35 14.51 3.34 1.11
CA TYR A 35 14.06 3.49 -0.28
C TYR A 35 13.75 4.95 -0.63
N SER A 36 13.15 5.70 0.30
CA SER A 36 12.87 7.12 0.12
C SER A 36 14.15 7.91 -0.17
N ARG A 37 15.25 7.58 0.51
CA ARG A 37 16.57 8.17 0.22
C ARG A 37 17.01 7.92 -1.22
N MET A 38 16.90 6.69 -1.70
CA MET A 38 17.32 6.33 -3.06
C MET A 38 16.46 7.05 -4.10
N THR A 39 15.14 6.98 -3.95
CA THR A 39 14.16 7.69 -4.81
C THR A 39 14.44 9.18 -4.87
N MET A 40 14.65 9.85 -3.73
CA MET A 40 14.92 11.29 -3.72
C MET A 40 16.29 11.63 -4.33
N ARG A 41 17.33 10.83 -4.07
CA ARG A 41 18.65 11.05 -4.68
C ARG A 41 18.63 10.87 -6.19
N GLU A 42 17.87 9.89 -6.70
CA GLU A 42 17.62 9.74 -8.13
C GLU A 42 16.90 10.96 -8.71
N MET A 43 15.80 11.39 -8.08
CA MET A 43 15.06 12.59 -8.48
C MET A 43 15.98 13.81 -8.58
N TYR A 44 16.86 14.04 -7.60
CA TYR A 44 17.81 15.16 -7.65
C TYR A 44 18.94 15.00 -8.67
N SER A 45 19.28 13.77 -9.04
CA SER A 45 20.38 13.46 -9.96
C SER A 45 19.95 13.49 -11.41
N GLU A 46 18.67 13.24 -11.67
CA GLU A 46 18.10 13.25 -13.00
C GLU A 46 18.13 14.68 -13.57
N LYS A 47 18.56 14.79 -14.82
CA LYS A 47 18.72 16.07 -15.52
C LYS A 47 17.59 16.32 -16.52
N LYS A 48 16.95 15.26 -16.99
CA LYS A 48 15.80 15.35 -17.89
C LYS A 48 14.52 15.40 -17.07
N ASP A 49 13.63 16.31 -17.44
CA ASP A 49 12.29 16.31 -16.86
C ASP A 49 11.63 14.94 -17.03
N PHE A 50 10.90 14.53 -16.00
CA PHE A 50 9.95 13.42 -16.11
C PHE A 50 8.74 13.91 -16.89
N ASP A 51 8.18 13.09 -17.79
CA ASP A 51 6.92 13.37 -18.48
C ASP A 51 5.73 13.03 -17.57
N VAL A 52 5.78 11.86 -16.92
CA VAL A 52 4.73 11.33 -16.04
C VAL A 52 5.33 10.93 -14.69
N VAL A 53 4.71 11.39 -13.61
CA VAL A 53 5.09 10.99 -12.25
C VAL A 53 3.96 10.25 -11.57
N PHE A 54 4.25 9.06 -11.05
CA PHE A 54 3.33 8.31 -10.19
C PHE A 54 3.61 8.68 -8.74
N ALA A 55 2.65 9.28 -8.06
CA ALA A 55 2.79 9.81 -6.70
C ALA A 55 1.84 9.12 -5.72
N GLY A 56 2.12 9.23 -4.42
CA GLY A 56 1.27 8.71 -3.35
C GLY A 56 2.03 7.78 -2.41
N ALA A 57 1.36 6.69 -2.01
CA ALA A 57 1.85 5.78 -0.98
C ALA A 57 2.45 4.47 -1.54
N SER A 58 2.40 3.39 -0.75
CA SER A 58 2.98 2.09 -1.12
C SER A 58 2.28 1.43 -2.31
N LEU A 59 1.00 1.73 -2.56
CA LEU A 59 0.26 1.24 -3.73
C LEU A 59 0.91 1.74 -5.03
N SER A 60 1.16 3.05 -5.17
CA SER A 60 1.96 3.54 -6.31
C SER A 60 3.33 2.86 -6.34
N GLN A 61 4.08 2.90 -5.22
CA GLN A 61 5.47 2.43 -5.16
C GLN A 61 5.66 0.97 -5.61
N ARG A 62 4.69 0.10 -5.30
CA ARG A 62 4.76 -1.35 -5.58
C ARG A 62 3.95 -1.79 -6.78
N ASP A 63 2.83 -1.14 -7.09
CA ASP A 63 1.91 -1.60 -8.12
C ASP A 63 2.30 -1.04 -9.50
N ILE A 64 2.98 0.11 -9.57
CA ILE A 64 3.31 0.78 -10.84
C ILE A 64 4.81 0.67 -11.13
N ASN A 65 5.13 -0.06 -12.19
CA ASN A 65 6.48 -0.29 -12.67
C ASN A 65 6.85 0.75 -13.76
N PRO A 66 7.66 1.77 -13.43
CA PRO A 66 8.03 2.85 -14.34
C PRO A 66 8.85 2.37 -15.55
N TYR A 67 9.60 1.27 -15.45
CA TYR A 67 10.32 0.72 -16.61
C TYR A 67 9.38 0.18 -17.68
N ILE A 68 8.27 -0.44 -17.25
CA ILE A 68 7.20 -0.84 -18.17
C ILE A 68 6.46 0.39 -18.70
N MET A 69 6.17 1.37 -17.84
CA MET A 69 5.50 2.60 -18.26
C MET A 69 6.32 3.37 -19.31
N ASP A 70 7.64 3.49 -19.14
CA ASP A 70 8.54 4.09 -20.13
C ASP A 70 8.45 3.39 -21.48
N LYS A 71 8.60 2.06 -21.48
CA LYS A 71 8.59 1.25 -22.69
C LYS A 71 7.26 1.36 -23.43
N GLU A 72 6.16 1.27 -22.68
CA GLU A 72 4.83 1.26 -23.26
C GLU A 72 4.41 2.66 -23.68
N LEU A 73 4.62 3.71 -22.89
CA LEU A 73 4.23 5.09 -23.22
C LEU A 73 5.18 5.78 -24.21
N GLY A 74 6.47 5.42 -24.20
CA GLY A 74 7.51 6.17 -24.91
C GLY A 74 7.86 7.48 -24.21
N GLU A 75 7.65 7.56 -22.89
CA GLU A 75 7.79 8.75 -22.05
C GLU A 75 8.78 8.49 -20.91
N ASN A 76 9.40 9.53 -20.37
CA ASN A 76 10.25 9.41 -19.19
C ASN A 76 9.41 9.42 -17.91
N THR A 77 9.11 8.26 -17.35
CA THR A 77 8.25 8.14 -16.17
C THR A 77 9.04 7.97 -14.87
N PHE A 78 8.49 8.36 -13.72
CA PHE A 78 9.14 8.14 -12.43
C PHE A 78 8.13 7.88 -11.31
N ASN A 79 8.42 6.94 -10.42
CA ASN A 79 7.57 6.65 -9.28
C ASN A 79 8.06 7.43 -8.05
N TYR A 80 7.40 8.54 -7.73
CA TYR A 80 7.75 9.42 -6.63
C TYR A 80 6.83 9.23 -5.42
N ALA A 81 6.62 7.96 -5.06
CA ALA A 81 5.74 7.55 -3.98
C ALA A 81 6.52 6.98 -2.78
N PHE A 82 5.99 7.21 -1.58
CA PHE A 82 6.64 6.86 -0.31
C PHE A 82 5.68 6.11 0.61
N SER A 83 6.12 5.01 1.21
CA SER A 83 5.25 4.12 1.99
C SER A 83 4.45 4.84 3.08
N GLN A 84 3.15 4.53 3.17
CA GLN A 84 2.20 5.11 4.14
C GLN A 84 2.03 6.64 4.07
N GLN A 85 2.48 7.28 3.00
CA GLN A 85 2.37 8.72 2.87
C GLN A 85 0.92 9.19 2.76
N MET A 86 0.58 10.20 3.56
CA MET A 86 -0.71 10.89 3.51
C MET A 86 -0.66 12.06 2.51
N PHE A 87 -1.78 12.73 2.24
CA PHE A 87 -1.77 13.88 1.33
C PHE A 87 -0.85 15.01 1.81
N VAL A 88 -0.72 15.22 3.12
CA VAL A 88 0.25 16.18 3.67
C VAL A 88 1.69 15.88 3.26
N GLY A 89 2.14 14.63 3.39
CA GLY A 89 3.49 14.25 2.96
C GLY A 89 3.66 14.29 1.44
N THR A 90 2.63 13.86 0.71
CA THR A 90 2.62 13.88 -0.75
C THR A 90 2.77 15.31 -1.26
N TYR A 91 2.05 16.27 -0.69
CA TYR A 91 2.14 17.69 -1.03
C TYR A 91 3.56 18.23 -0.91
N TYR A 92 4.22 18.04 0.23
CA TYR A 92 5.60 18.54 0.41
C TYR A 92 6.62 17.80 -0.44
N SER A 93 6.37 16.53 -0.73
CA SER A 93 7.19 15.77 -1.67
C SER A 93 7.07 16.36 -3.07
N LEU A 94 5.85 16.60 -3.55
CA LEU A 94 5.62 17.23 -4.86
C LEU A 94 6.15 18.67 -4.91
N LYS A 95 6.06 19.44 -3.82
CA LYS A 95 6.66 20.78 -3.74
C LYS A 95 8.18 20.73 -3.90
N GLU A 96 8.83 19.71 -3.35
CA GLU A 96 10.25 19.45 -3.61
C GLU A 96 10.48 19.07 -5.08
N LEU A 97 9.71 18.11 -5.61
CA LEU A 97 9.83 17.63 -6.99
C LEU A 97 9.72 18.77 -8.02
N PHE A 98 8.72 19.64 -7.90
CA PHE A 98 8.49 20.77 -8.81
C PHE A 98 9.62 21.81 -8.80
N SER A 99 10.50 21.78 -7.79
CA SER A 99 11.72 22.62 -7.77
C SER A 99 12.83 22.08 -8.67
N TYR A 100 12.71 20.83 -9.16
CA TYR A 100 13.73 20.15 -9.97
C TYR A 100 13.19 19.68 -11.33
N HIS A 101 11.91 19.30 -11.39
CA HIS A 101 11.28 18.68 -12.56
C HIS A 101 9.93 19.32 -12.88
N LYS A 102 9.56 19.30 -14.16
CA LYS A 102 8.29 19.83 -14.67
C LYS A 102 7.48 18.74 -15.40
N PRO A 103 6.89 17.78 -14.67
CA PRO A 103 6.05 16.77 -15.27
C PRO A 103 4.82 17.35 -15.94
N LYS A 104 4.40 16.72 -17.04
CA LYS A 104 3.16 17.03 -17.73
C LYS A 104 1.96 16.45 -17.00
N LEU A 105 2.16 15.30 -16.35
CA LEU A 105 1.12 14.55 -15.66
C LEU A 105 1.63 13.99 -14.33
N ILE A 106 0.86 14.20 -13.27
CA ILE A 106 0.94 13.43 -12.03
C ILE A 106 -0.26 12.49 -11.94
N VAL A 107 0.01 11.20 -11.78
CA VAL A 107 -0.99 10.19 -11.42
C VAL A 107 -0.83 9.92 -9.92
N LEU A 108 -1.74 10.47 -9.13
CA LEU A 108 -1.76 10.32 -7.67
C LEU A 108 -2.60 9.10 -7.29
N THR A 109 -1.96 8.07 -6.72
CA THR A 109 -2.71 6.93 -6.20
C THR A 109 -3.43 7.28 -4.93
N VAL A 110 -4.69 6.85 -4.79
CA VAL A 110 -5.53 7.11 -3.62
C VAL A 110 -6.23 5.85 -3.12
N ASP A 111 -6.32 5.73 -1.80
CA ASP A 111 -7.02 4.66 -1.08
C ASP A 111 -7.88 5.22 0.07
N PRO A 112 -8.74 4.39 0.72
CA PRO A 112 -9.54 4.86 1.85
C PRO A 112 -8.74 5.41 3.03
N ASP A 113 -7.51 4.95 3.26
CA ASP A 113 -6.69 5.41 4.38
C ASP A 113 -6.22 6.85 4.15
N ASN A 114 -5.97 7.26 2.89
CA ASN A 114 -5.63 8.63 2.52
C ASN A 114 -6.72 9.66 2.86
N PHE A 115 -7.99 9.25 2.93
CA PHE A 115 -9.11 10.15 3.23
C PHE A 115 -9.64 10.02 4.65
N THR A 116 -9.33 8.94 5.36
CA THR A 116 -9.97 8.61 6.66
C THR A 116 -9.01 8.63 7.84
N SER A 117 -7.70 8.58 7.58
CA SER A 117 -6.70 8.59 8.66
C SER A 117 -6.65 9.96 9.31
N LYS A 118 -6.54 10.01 10.64
CA LYS A 118 -6.54 11.30 11.35
C LYS A 118 -5.25 12.09 11.14
N GLU A 119 -4.11 11.40 11.19
CA GLU A 119 -2.79 12.01 11.24
C GLU A 119 -1.75 11.12 10.57
N GLU A 120 -0.72 11.75 9.99
CA GLU A 120 0.42 11.04 9.42
C GLU A 120 1.43 10.67 10.51
N LYS A 121 1.81 9.40 10.60
CA LYS A 121 2.72 8.91 11.66
C LYS A 121 4.12 9.55 11.56
N PRO A 122 4.82 9.79 12.69
CA PRO A 122 6.17 10.35 12.68
C PRO A 122 7.16 9.64 11.77
N ILE A 123 7.12 8.31 11.72
CA ILE A 123 8.05 7.52 10.90
C ILE A 123 7.89 7.79 9.40
N VAL A 124 6.69 8.14 8.94
CA VAL A 124 6.41 8.48 7.55
C VAL A 124 7.09 9.81 7.21
N PHE A 125 6.88 10.84 8.04
CA PHE A 125 7.59 12.11 7.94
C PHE A 125 9.11 11.92 7.94
N LEU A 126 9.65 11.17 8.91
CA LEU A 126 11.09 10.93 9.04
C LEU A 126 11.67 10.21 7.82
N SER A 127 10.91 9.31 7.19
CA SER A 127 11.40 8.55 6.04
C SER A 127 11.68 9.44 4.82
N VAL A 128 11.02 10.58 4.70
CA VAL A 128 11.15 11.49 3.55
C VAL A 128 11.91 12.77 3.93
N SER A 129 11.53 13.42 5.03
CA SER A 129 12.03 14.76 5.40
C SER A 129 13.53 14.80 5.72
N LEU A 130 14.13 13.65 6.06
CA LEU A 130 15.57 13.53 6.23
C LEU A 130 16.36 13.73 4.94
N TYR A 131 15.73 13.52 3.79
CA TYR A 131 16.37 13.55 2.47
C TYR A 131 15.85 14.70 1.58
N MET A 132 14.93 15.52 2.08
CA MET A 132 14.56 16.81 1.47
C MET A 132 15.74 17.78 1.52
N LYS A 133 16.07 18.40 0.38
CA LYS A 133 17.12 19.42 0.29
C LYS A 133 16.58 20.79 0.71
N SER A 134 15.32 21.11 0.40
CA SER A 134 14.70 22.36 0.82
C SER A 134 14.45 22.39 2.33
N PHE A 135 15.16 23.28 3.03
CA PHE A 135 14.95 23.52 4.45
C PHE A 135 13.54 24.07 4.74
N LEU A 136 13.02 24.94 3.87
CA LEU A 136 11.69 25.53 4.04
C LEU A 136 10.59 24.47 3.89
N ASN A 137 10.65 23.62 2.86
CA ASN A 137 9.68 22.53 2.69
C ASN A 137 9.72 21.58 3.88
N LYS A 138 10.92 21.25 4.38
CA LYS A 138 11.08 20.40 5.56
C LYS A 138 10.46 21.01 6.81
N LEU A 139 10.64 22.31 7.04
CA LEU A 139 10.12 23.02 8.20
C LEU A 139 8.58 23.12 8.14
N GLU A 140 8.03 23.48 6.99
CA GLU A 140 6.58 23.54 6.78
C GLU A 140 5.95 22.14 6.93
N TYR A 141 6.58 21.11 6.36
CA TYR A 141 6.12 19.72 6.51
C TYR A 141 6.13 19.25 7.97
N TYR A 142 7.16 19.62 8.74
CA TYR A 142 7.22 19.32 10.17
C TYR A 142 5.99 19.89 10.90
N PHE A 143 5.68 21.17 10.74
CA PHE A 143 4.55 21.78 11.44
C PHE A 143 3.20 21.25 10.94
N ALA A 144 3.08 21.00 9.64
CA ALA A 144 1.87 20.43 9.04
C ALA A 144 1.55 19.01 9.56
N SER A 145 2.57 18.18 9.75
CA SER A 145 2.42 16.79 10.18
C SER A 145 2.47 16.60 11.70
N SER A 146 2.87 17.59 12.50
CA SER A 146 3.04 17.45 13.96
C SER A 146 1.81 17.82 14.81
N GLN A 147 0.65 18.03 14.20
CA GLN A 147 -0.56 18.45 14.93
C GLN A 147 -1.08 17.38 15.91
N ASP A 148 -0.59 16.15 15.76
CA ASP A 148 -0.85 15.01 16.66
C ASP A 148 -0.09 15.08 18.00
N GLY A 149 0.75 16.10 18.22
CA GLY A 149 1.53 16.28 19.44
C GLY A 149 2.88 15.57 19.46
N SER A 150 3.22 14.76 18.46
CA SER A 150 4.49 14.00 18.41
C SER A 150 5.65 14.82 17.80
N TYR A 151 5.78 16.07 18.24
CA TYR A 151 6.82 17.02 17.86
C TYR A 151 8.23 16.46 18.06
N LEU A 152 8.50 15.87 19.24
CA LEU A 152 9.83 15.37 19.58
C LEU A 152 10.23 14.16 18.74
N ASP A 153 9.27 13.30 18.37
CA ASP A 153 9.56 12.12 17.55
C ASP A 153 9.91 12.52 16.10
N ARG A 154 9.36 13.63 15.61
CA ARG A 154 9.74 14.20 14.30
C ARG A 154 11.01 15.06 14.36
N LEU A 155 11.26 15.74 15.47
CA LEU A 155 12.45 16.55 15.68
C LEU A 155 13.71 15.70 15.92
N PHE A 156 13.55 14.54 16.54
CA PHE A 156 14.63 13.64 16.92
C PHE A 156 14.53 12.28 16.21
N PRO A 157 14.98 12.19 14.94
CA PRO A 157 14.82 11.01 14.08
C PRO A 157 15.29 9.70 14.69
N TRP A 158 16.32 9.74 15.54
CA TRP A 158 16.86 8.55 16.19
C TRP A 158 15.90 7.89 17.21
N ARG A 159 14.79 8.55 17.57
CA ARG A 159 13.72 7.95 18.38
C ARG A 159 12.75 7.09 17.56
N GLY A 160 12.68 7.31 16.25
CA GLY A 160 11.69 6.67 15.39
C GLY A 160 12.10 5.31 14.80
N TYR A 161 13.36 4.91 14.97
CA TYR A 161 13.90 3.68 14.39
C TYR A 161 14.34 2.70 15.46
N ASP A 162 13.82 1.48 15.38
CA ASP A 162 14.20 0.39 16.27
C ASP A 162 15.51 -0.26 15.83
N VAL A 163 16.38 -0.51 16.81
CA VAL A 163 17.61 -1.29 16.64
C VAL A 163 17.35 -2.71 17.13
N LYS A 164 17.55 -3.69 16.25
CA LYS A 164 17.35 -5.12 16.59
C LYS A 164 18.55 -5.72 17.33
N SER A 165 19.77 -5.26 17.02
CA SER A 165 20.99 -5.73 17.67
C SER A 165 22.14 -4.70 17.61
N PRO A 166 23.14 -4.78 18.50
CA PRO A 166 24.35 -3.97 18.38
C PRO A 166 25.10 -4.17 17.05
N LEU A 167 25.06 -5.39 16.49
CA LEU A 167 25.68 -5.69 15.21
C LEU A 167 25.01 -4.93 14.06
N ASP A 168 23.69 -4.75 14.11
CA ASP A 168 22.97 -3.95 13.11
C ASP A 168 23.41 -2.48 13.12
N VAL A 169 23.70 -1.93 14.31
CA VAL A 169 24.25 -0.57 14.45
C VAL A 169 25.61 -0.46 13.78
N VAL A 170 26.49 -1.43 14.05
CA VAL A 170 27.83 -1.48 13.46
C VAL A 170 27.74 -1.61 11.93
N ASN A 171 26.92 -2.52 11.42
CA ASN A 171 26.69 -2.71 9.99
C ASN A 171 26.07 -1.47 9.33
N ASN A 172 25.19 -0.77 10.04
CA ASN A 172 24.58 0.47 9.58
C ASN A 172 25.64 1.56 9.38
N ILE A 173 26.51 1.76 10.38
CA ILE A 173 27.61 2.72 10.33
C ILE A 173 28.56 2.40 9.18
N TYR A 174 29.07 1.16 9.11
CA TYR A 174 30.01 0.76 8.04
C TYR A 174 29.40 0.96 6.66
N GLY A 175 28.14 0.54 6.48
CA GLY A 175 27.48 0.70 5.19
C GLY A 175 27.16 2.15 4.81
N LYS A 176 27.20 3.12 5.74
CA LYS A 176 27.09 4.55 5.43
C LYS A 176 28.41 5.19 4.99
N PHE A 177 29.55 4.57 5.30
CA PHE A 177 30.85 4.95 4.77
C PHE A 177 31.17 4.28 3.44
N ASP A 178 30.41 3.27 3.05
CA ASP A 178 30.56 2.60 1.76
C ASP A 178 30.20 3.54 0.59
N SER A 179 30.99 3.47 -0.49
CA SER A 179 30.81 4.36 -1.65
C SER A 179 29.50 4.12 -2.41
N PHE A 180 28.93 2.91 -2.30
CA PHE A 180 27.60 2.58 -2.80
C PHE A 180 26.53 3.42 -2.10
N TYR A 181 26.73 3.76 -0.82
CA TYR A 181 25.87 4.68 -0.09
C TYR A 181 26.23 6.13 -0.37
N THR A 182 27.47 6.57 -0.14
CA THR A 182 27.82 8.01 -0.15
C THR A 182 27.57 8.68 -1.49
N ASP A 183 27.88 8.00 -2.58
CA ASP A 183 27.96 8.60 -3.92
C ASP A 183 26.72 8.29 -4.78
N TYR A 184 25.70 7.67 -4.19
CA TYR A 184 24.49 7.25 -4.89
C TYR A 184 23.76 8.42 -5.61
N PRO A 185 23.18 8.23 -6.80
CA PRO A 185 23.46 7.15 -7.73
C PRO A 185 24.77 7.44 -8.52
N LYS A 186 25.69 6.46 -8.58
CA LYS A 186 26.78 6.46 -9.57
C LYS A 186 26.27 5.98 -10.93
N PRO A 187 26.88 6.37 -12.06
CA PRO A 187 26.55 5.80 -13.37
C PRO A 187 26.58 4.27 -13.36
N GLY A 188 25.52 3.61 -13.86
CA GLY A 188 25.39 2.16 -13.88
C GLY A 188 24.87 1.52 -12.59
N GLN A 189 24.78 2.27 -11.49
CA GLN A 189 24.37 1.73 -10.18
C GLN A 189 22.87 1.43 -10.13
N VAL A 190 22.04 2.28 -10.75
CA VAL A 190 20.58 2.12 -10.79
C VAL A 190 20.23 0.95 -11.71
N GLU A 191 20.85 0.90 -12.88
CA GLU A 191 20.70 -0.16 -13.89
C GLU A 191 21.11 -1.53 -13.34
N ALA A 192 22.16 -1.60 -12.51
CA ALA A 192 22.56 -2.84 -11.85
C ALA A 192 21.48 -3.38 -10.91
N MET A 193 20.70 -2.50 -10.26
CA MET A 193 19.63 -2.89 -9.34
C MET A 193 18.33 -3.31 -10.05
N GLU A 194 18.14 -2.95 -11.32
CA GLU A 194 16.96 -3.35 -12.10
C GLU A 194 16.77 -4.88 -12.10
N ASN A 195 17.88 -5.61 -12.10
CA ASN A 195 17.94 -7.08 -12.10
C ASN A 195 17.64 -7.72 -10.73
N ASN A 196 17.49 -6.92 -9.67
CA ASN A 196 17.10 -7.46 -8.36
C ASN A 196 15.70 -8.05 -8.45
N LYS A 197 15.53 -9.20 -7.78
CA LYS A 197 14.26 -9.93 -7.72
C LYS A 197 13.23 -9.26 -6.81
N SER A 198 13.70 -8.69 -5.70
CA SER A 198 12.90 -8.01 -4.68
C SER A 198 13.62 -6.75 -4.18
N GLY A 199 12.86 -5.84 -3.58
CA GLY A 199 13.38 -4.58 -3.06
C GLY A 199 13.45 -3.47 -4.10
N TYR A 200 14.13 -2.40 -3.75
CA TYR A 200 14.30 -1.24 -4.62
C TYR A 200 15.12 -1.56 -5.86
N VAL A 201 14.61 -1.17 -7.03
CA VAL A 201 15.20 -1.50 -8.34
C VAL A 201 15.43 -0.27 -9.22
N GLY A 202 15.43 0.92 -8.63
CA GLY A 202 15.54 2.18 -9.36
C GLY A 202 14.20 2.75 -9.82
N LYS A 203 14.23 4.00 -10.28
CA LYS A 203 13.07 4.77 -10.76
C LYS A 203 11.93 4.89 -9.73
N GLY A 204 12.26 4.72 -8.45
CA GLY A 204 11.28 4.73 -7.37
C GLY A 204 10.50 3.43 -7.15
N PHE A 205 10.79 2.39 -7.93
CA PHE A 205 10.03 1.14 -7.91
C PHE A 205 10.57 0.13 -6.90
N ASN A 206 9.65 -0.58 -6.23
CA ASN A 206 9.98 -1.59 -5.23
C ASN A 206 9.34 -2.93 -5.60
N LYS A 207 10.16 -3.91 -5.97
CA LYS A 207 9.72 -5.25 -6.39
C LYS A 207 9.41 -6.16 -5.19
N VAL A 208 8.50 -7.09 -5.41
CA VAL A 208 8.24 -8.21 -4.51
C VAL A 208 8.20 -9.48 -5.38
N ASP A 209 9.24 -10.30 -5.29
CA ASP A 209 9.35 -11.54 -6.06
C ASP A 209 8.25 -12.51 -5.61
N PRO A 210 7.37 -12.98 -6.51
CA PRO A 210 6.32 -13.93 -6.17
C PRO A 210 6.84 -15.27 -5.60
N SER A 211 8.10 -15.62 -5.84
CA SER A 211 8.75 -16.83 -5.31
C SER A 211 9.25 -16.68 -3.87
N ASP A 212 9.29 -15.45 -3.33
CA ASP A 212 9.58 -15.24 -1.91
C ASP A 212 8.45 -15.84 -1.04
N GLN A 213 8.78 -16.29 0.18
CA GLN A 213 7.82 -16.92 1.10
C GLN A 213 6.56 -16.06 1.36
N LYS A 214 6.69 -14.73 1.27
CA LYS A 214 5.62 -13.74 1.41
C LYS A 214 5.40 -12.93 0.13
N GLY A 215 5.85 -13.46 -1.00
CA GLY A 215 5.79 -12.83 -2.30
C GLY A 215 4.45 -13.00 -3.00
N THR A 216 3.67 -13.98 -2.56
CA THR A 216 2.33 -14.26 -3.08
C THR A 216 1.34 -14.39 -1.92
N LEU A 217 0.19 -13.72 -2.02
CA LEU A 217 -0.90 -13.83 -1.08
C LEU A 217 -1.44 -15.25 -1.08
N ASN A 218 -1.45 -15.89 0.08
CA ASN A 218 -2.22 -17.09 0.27
C ASN A 218 -3.69 -16.70 0.50
N TYR A 219 -4.55 -16.97 -0.48
CA TYR A 219 -5.99 -16.71 -0.38
C TYR A 219 -6.69 -17.63 0.61
N ASP A 220 -6.08 -18.80 0.85
CA ASP A 220 -6.56 -19.73 1.83
C ASP A 220 -6.09 -19.34 3.22
N ASN A 221 -6.90 -19.65 4.22
CA ASN A 221 -6.70 -19.29 5.62
C ASN A 221 -6.79 -17.77 5.90
N LEU A 222 -7.42 -17.00 5.01
CA LEU A 222 -7.73 -15.58 5.23
C LEU A 222 -9.10 -15.39 5.89
N LYS A 223 -9.11 -15.20 7.22
CA LYS A 223 -10.31 -14.79 7.96
C LYS A 223 -10.57 -13.29 7.76
N LEU A 224 -11.44 -12.96 6.82
CA LEU A 224 -11.75 -11.58 6.43
C LEU A 224 -13.24 -11.27 6.64
N PRO A 225 -13.71 -11.15 7.88
CA PRO A 225 -15.09 -10.76 8.14
C PRO A 225 -15.36 -9.34 7.62
N PRO A 226 -16.64 -8.99 7.42
CA PRO A 226 -17.06 -7.62 7.14
C PRO A 226 -16.37 -6.63 8.08
N SER A 227 -15.83 -5.57 7.50
CA SER A 227 -15.12 -4.54 8.25
C SER A 227 -16.12 -3.65 8.98
N ASN A 228 -15.88 -3.40 10.27
CA ASN A 228 -16.61 -2.39 11.03
C ASN A 228 -16.10 -0.97 10.74
N LYS A 229 -15.05 -0.80 9.93
CA LYS A 229 -14.51 0.50 9.56
C LYS A 229 -15.51 1.22 8.64
N ASN A 230 -16.11 2.29 9.15
CA ASN A 230 -16.83 3.25 8.34
C ASN A 230 -15.81 4.12 7.60
N ILE A 231 -15.74 4.02 6.27
CA ILE A 231 -14.85 4.84 5.44
C ILE A 231 -15.56 6.05 4.81
N GLY A 232 -16.78 6.36 5.26
CA GLY A 232 -17.57 7.49 4.75
C GLY A 232 -17.20 8.83 5.39
N ASP A 233 -16.45 8.80 6.49
CA ASP A 233 -16.03 9.98 7.26
C ASP A 233 -14.69 10.50 6.72
N ILE A 234 -14.78 11.40 5.76
CA ILE A 234 -13.59 12.02 5.14
C ILE A 234 -13.02 13.08 6.08
N ASN A 235 -11.70 13.02 6.31
CA ASN A 235 -10.95 13.94 7.13
C ASN A 235 -10.75 15.29 6.41
N SER A 236 -11.13 16.38 7.05
CA SER A 236 -10.98 17.73 6.52
C SER A 236 -9.53 18.13 6.23
N LYS A 237 -8.57 17.63 7.01
CA LYS A 237 -7.13 17.91 6.81
C LYS A 237 -6.61 17.24 5.54
N ASP A 238 -7.02 15.99 5.31
CA ASP A 238 -6.65 15.27 4.08
C ASP A 238 -7.25 15.96 2.86
N MET A 239 -8.50 16.44 2.96
CA MET A 239 -9.14 17.27 1.94
C MET A 239 -8.39 18.57 1.64
N GLU A 240 -7.97 19.30 2.67
CA GLU A 240 -7.17 20.52 2.52
C GLU A 240 -5.87 20.25 1.74
N TYR A 241 -5.19 19.14 2.04
CA TYR A 241 -3.94 18.80 1.34
C TYR A 241 -4.16 18.28 -0.08
N LEU A 242 -5.27 17.58 -0.35
CA LEU A 242 -5.63 17.21 -1.72
C LEU A 242 -5.92 18.45 -2.58
N GLU A 243 -6.61 19.45 -2.02
CA GLU A 243 -6.82 20.77 -2.64
C GLU A 243 -5.48 21.47 -2.93
N LYS A 244 -4.57 21.49 -1.95
CA LYS A 244 -3.23 22.05 -2.12
C LYS A 244 -2.42 21.32 -3.19
N ILE A 245 -2.52 19.98 -3.30
CA ILE A 245 -1.88 19.22 -4.37
C ILE A 245 -2.47 19.60 -5.74
N SER A 246 -3.80 19.70 -5.86
CA SER A 246 -4.47 20.15 -7.08
C SER A 246 -3.96 21.53 -7.52
N GLN A 247 -3.93 22.47 -6.59
CA GLN A 247 -3.47 23.84 -6.85
C GLN A 247 -1.99 23.88 -7.24
N LEU A 248 -1.14 23.13 -6.54
CA LEU A 248 0.28 23.03 -6.84
C LEU A 248 0.53 22.49 -8.26
N CYS A 249 -0.24 21.49 -8.70
CA CYS A 249 -0.15 20.97 -10.06
C CYS A 249 -0.56 22.05 -11.09
N LYS A 250 -1.67 22.76 -10.85
CA LYS A 250 -2.13 23.88 -11.71
C LYS A 250 -1.09 24.98 -11.84
N GLU A 251 -0.48 25.41 -10.73
CA GLU A 251 0.58 26.44 -10.72
C GLU A 251 1.81 26.05 -11.53
N ASN A 252 2.08 24.76 -11.65
CA ASN A 252 3.20 24.21 -12.40
C ASN A 252 2.82 23.75 -13.83
N ASN A 253 1.60 24.05 -14.30
CA ASN A 253 1.06 23.59 -15.58
C ASN A 253 1.14 22.05 -15.75
N CYS A 254 0.91 21.33 -14.65
CA CYS A 254 0.91 19.88 -14.60
C CYS A 254 -0.53 19.36 -14.43
N GLU A 255 -0.91 18.39 -15.26
CA GLU A 255 -2.17 17.68 -15.10
C GLU A 255 -2.13 16.77 -13.87
N LEU A 256 -3.26 16.64 -13.17
CA LEU A 256 -3.41 15.73 -12.04
C LEU A 256 -4.55 14.75 -12.33
N ILE A 257 -4.31 13.47 -12.08
CA ILE A 257 -5.31 12.38 -12.10
C ILE A 257 -5.27 11.66 -10.76
N LEU A 258 -6.44 11.32 -10.22
CA LEU A 258 -6.57 10.40 -9.09
C LEU A 258 -6.80 8.98 -9.57
N LEU A 259 -6.08 8.03 -8.98
CA LEU A 259 -6.12 6.62 -9.37
C LEU A 259 -6.25 5.73 -8.13
N THR A 260 -7.31 4.93 -8.02
CA THR A 260 -7.29 3.80 -7.08
C THR A 260 -6.76 2.58 -7.81
N THR A 261 -5.68 1.95 -7.30
CA THR A 261 -5.09 0.74 -7.89
C THR A 261 -5.96 -0.50 -7.64
N PRO A 262 -5.74 -1.61 -8.36
CA PRO A 262 -6.51 -2.83 -8.17
C PRO A 262 -6.28 -3.45 -6.78
N PHE A 263 -7.35 -3.57 -6.00
CA PHE A 263 -7.40 -4.35 -4.77
C PHE A 263 -7.98 -5.74 -5.00
N PRO A 264 -7.67 -6.71 -4.11
CA PRO A 264 -8.38 -7.97 -4.07
C PRO A 264 -9.88 -7.75 -3.86
N THR A 265 -10.72 -8.52 -4.57
CA THR A 265 -12.19 -8.42 -4.50
C THR A 265 -12.74 -8.44 -3.07
N PHE A 266 -12.15 -9.24 -2.17
CA PHE A 266 -12.59 -9.31 -0.78
C PHE A 266 -12.46 -7.97 -0.05
N GLN A 267 -11.52 -7.10 -0.41
CA GLN A 267 -11.38 -5.77 0.21
C GLN A 267 -12.57 -4.88 -0.13
N ILE A 268 -13.12 -5.04 -1.33
CA ILE A 268 -14.29 -4.31 -1.79
C ILE A 268 -15.55 -4.87 -1.12
N LEU A 269 -15.71 -6.19 -1.15
CA LEU A 269 -16.90 -6.87 -0.61
C LEU A 269 -17.04 -6.72 0.91
N ARG A 270 -15.94 -6.65 1.66
CA ARG A 270 -15.99 -6.57 3.13
C ARG A 270 -16.32 -5.18 3.65
N VAL A 271 -16.20 -4.14 2.84
CA VAL A 271 -16.44 -2.75 3.25
C VAL A 271 -17.84 -2.35 2.82
N LYS A 272 -18.77 -2.30 3.78
CA LYS A 272 -20.20 -2.09 3.52
C LYS A 272 -20.49 -0.82 2.72
N ASN A 273 -19.78 0.26 2.98
CA ASN A 273 -19.97 1.56 2.34
C ASN A 273 -18.88 1.90 1.30
N TYR A 274 -18.24 0.90 0.70
CA TYR A 274 -17.19 1.12 -0.29
C TYR A 274 -17.66 2.03 -1.44
N PHE A 275 -18.81 1.73 -2.05
CA PHE A 275 -19.32 2.52 -3.17
C PHE A 275 -19.88 3.88 -2.76
N GLU A 276 -20.32 4.05 -1.51
CA GLU A 276 -20.64 5.38 -0.99
C GLU A 276 -19.36 6.23 -0.92
N PHE A 277 -18.28 5.67 -0.41
CA PHE A 277 -16.96 6.30 -0.37
C PHE A 277 -16.43 6.60 -1.78
N ASP A 278 -16.49 5.64 -2.70
CA ASP A 278 -16.05 5.81 -4.09
C ASP A 278 -16.77 6.97 -4.79
N ASN A 279 -18.09 7.07 -4.60
CA ASN A 279 -18.89 8.18 -5.12
C ASN A 279 -18.49 9.52 -4.50
N LYS A 280 -18.18 9.56 -3.20
CA LYS A 280 -17.68 10.79 -2.54
C LYS A 280 -16.33 11.22 -3.11
N VAL A 281 -15.40 10.28 -3.36
CA VAL A 281 -14.11 10.58 -3.99
C VAL A 281 -14.32 11.11 -5.42
N ALA A 282 -15.25 10.53 -6.19
CA ALA A 282 -15.60 11.03 -7.52
C ALA A 282 -16.18 12.45 -7.49
N GLU A 283 -17.04 12.76 -6.51
CA GLU A 283 -17.57 14.12 -6.30
C GLU A 283 -16.47 15.12 -5.95
N ILE A 284 -15.57 14.74 -5.04
CA ILE A 284 -14.38 15.53 -4.69
C ILE A 284 -13.53 15.83 -5.93
N ALA A 285 -13.18 14.81 -6.70
CA ALA A 285 -12.36 14.96 -7.89
C ALA A 285 -13.04 15.91 -8.91
N LYS A 286 -14.34 15.74 -9.12
CA LYS A 286 -15.15 16.63 -9.97
C LYS A 286 -15.11 18.08 -9.47
N ASN A 287 -15.27 18.33 -8.17
CA ASN A 287 -15.23 19.68 -7.60
C ASN A 287 -13.86 20.35 -7.75
N LEU A 288 -12.78 19.56 -7.76
CA LEU A 288 -11.42 20.05 -8.01
C LEU A 288 -11.06 20.17 -9.50
N ASN A 289 -11.97 19.74 -10.39
CA ASN A 289 -11.75 19.58 -11.82
C ASN A 289 -10.57 18.64 -12.13
N ILE A 290 -10.58 17.48 -11.47
CA ILE A 290 -9.62 16.38 -11.61
C ILE A 290 -10.36 15.13 -12.07
N GLU A 291 -9.73 14.35 -12.95
CA GLU A 291 -10.25 13.03 -13.31
C GLU A 291 -9.92 12.00 -12.22
N TYR A 292 -10.88 11.11 -11.94
CA TYR A 292 -10.73 10.01 -10.99
C TYR A 292 -11.07 8.69 -11.66
N TYR A 293 -10.17 7.72 -11.51
CA TYR A 293 -10.31 6.38 -12.05
C TYR A 293 -10.12 5.33 -10.96
N ASN A 294 -11.17 4.55 -10.72
CA ASN A 294 -11.10 3.41 -9.80
C ASN A 294 -10.84 2.11 -10.57
N TYR A 295 -9.61 1.62 -10.57
CA TYR A 295 -9.26 0.37 -11.26
C TYR A 295 -9.88 -0.88 -10.66
N ASN A 296 -10.48 -0.81 -9.47
CA ASN A 296 -11.29 -1.93 -8.97
C ASN A 296 -12.51 -2.18 -9.86
N LEU A 297 -12.99 -1.16 -10.57
CA LEU A 297 -14.14 -1.23 -11.47
C LEU A 297 -13.75 -1.49 -12.93
N ILE A 298 -12.47 -1.60 -13.26
CA ILE A 298 -12.03 -1.79 -14.63
C ILE A 298 -12.55 -3.12 -15.20
N LYS A 299 -12.99 -3.09 -16.46
CA LYS A 299 -13.46 -4.29 -17.17
C LYS A 299 -12.28 -5.20 -17.57
N PRO A 300 -12.50 -6.53 -17.65
CA PRO A 300 -11.46 -7.51 -17.94
C PRO A 300 -10.82 -7.37 -19.32
N GLU A 301 -11.43 -6.63 -20.24
CA GLU A 301 -10.87 -6.28 -21.54
C GLU A 301 -9.62 -5.38 -21.44
N LEU A 302 -9.47 -4.62 -20.35
CA LEU A 302 -8.25 -3.87 -20.06
C LEU A 302 -7.41 -4.57 -19.00
N PHE A 303 -8.01 -4.95 -17.87
CA PHE A 303 -7.29 -5.61 -16.79
C PHE A 303 -8.17 -6.59 -16.01
N LYS A 304 -7.61 -7.77 -15.72
CA LYS A 304 -8.21 -8.76 -14.84
C LYS A 304 -7.20 -9.14 -13.77
N LEU A 305 -7.52 -8.82 -12.51
CA LEU A 305 -6.71 -9.22 -11.36
C LEU A 305 -6.72 -10.75 -11.23
N LYS A 306 -5.56 -11.33 -10.95
CA LYS A 306 -5.39 -12.77 -10.70
C LYS A 306 -4.84 -12.96 -9.28
N ASN A 307 -5.12 -14.12 -8.69
CA ASN A 307 -4.69 -14.40 -7.32
C ASN A 307 -3.16 -14.37 -7.17
N ASP A 308 -2.43 -14.84 -8.19
CA ASP A 308 -0.97 -14.87 -8.21
C ASP A 308 -0.32 -13.50 -8.50
N TYR A 309 -1.11 -12.42 -8.56
CA TYR A 309 -0.62 -11.05 -8.77
C TYR A 309 -0.41 -10.27 -7.49
N LEU A 310 -0.87 -10.77 -6.34
CA LEU A 310 -0.83 -10.06 -5.07
C LEU A 310 0.24 -10.64 -4.16
N CYS A 311 0.99 -9.81 -3.43
CA CYS A 311 1.88 -10.28 -2.37
C CYS A 311 1.21 -10.28 -1.00
N ASP A 312 0.24 -9.39 -0.78
CA ASP A 312 -0.52 -9.27 0.44
C ASP A 312 -1.98 -8.86 0.14
N THR A 313 -2.73 -8.45 1.16
CA THR A 313 -4.16 -8.11 1.04
C THR A 313 -4.42 -6.78 0.33
N GLU A 314 -3.39 -6.06 -0.10
CA GLU A 314 -3.48 -4.71 -0.69
C GLU A 314 -2.59 -4.56 -1.92
N HIS A 315 -1.34 -5.04 -1.87
CA HIS A 315 -0.31 -4.74 -2.85
C HIS A 315 -0.12 -5.85 -3.88
N LEU A 316 0.21 -5.42 -5.10
CA LEU A 316 0.68 -6.32 -6.15
C LEU A 316 2.11 -6.81 -5.86
N ASN A 317 2.39 -8.04 -6.30
CA ASN A 317 3.75 -8.54 -6.48
C ASN A 317 4.29 -8.08 -7.85
N THR A 318 5.54 -8.40 -8.16
CA THR A 318 6.17 -7.98 -9.42
C THR A 318 5.41 -8.44 -10.66
N LYS A 319 4.81 -9.64 -10.66
CA LYS A 319 4.01 -10.14 -11.79
C LYS A 319 2.72 -9.32 -11.96
N GLY A 320 2.06 -8.99 -10.85
CA GLY A 320 0.90 -8.12 -10.83
C GLY A 320 1.22 -6.71 -11.31
N ALA A 321 2.29 -6.11 -10.78
CA ALA A 321 2.71 -4.76 -11.13
C ALA A 321 3.07 -4.63 -12.62
N GLU A 322 3.74 -5.61 -13.21
CA GLU A 322 4.01 -5.64 -14.65
C GLU A 322 2.73 -5.71 -15.50
N ALA A 323 1.78 -6.57 -15.11
CA ALA A 323 0.51 -6.70 -15.82
C ALA A 323 -0.35 -5.43 -15.70
N PHE A 324 -0.41 -4.86 -14.50
CA PHE A 324 -1.15 -3.62 -14.23
C PHE A 324 -0.52 -2.44 -14.96
N SER A 325 0.81 -2.30 -14.95
CA SER A 325 1.50 -1.21 -15.65
C SER A 325 1.26 -1.24 -17.16
N LYS A 326 1.27 -2.43 -17.80
CA LYS A 326 0.90 -2.55 -19.22
C LYS A 326 -0.53 -2.10 -19.48
N SER A 327 -1.48 -2.50 -18.62
CA SER A 327 -2.86 -2.03 -18.73
C SER A 327 -2.97 -0.52 -18.52
N LEU A 328 -2.29 0.02 -17.50
CA LEU A 328 -2.33 1.45 -17.18
C LEU A 328 -1.75 2.29 -18.32
N ALA A 329 -0.65 1.85 -18.94
CA ALA A 329 -0.10 2.51 -20.11
C ALA A 329 -1.07 2.49 -21.30
N ALA A 330 -1.70 1.34 -21.58
CA ALA A 330 -2.72 1.25 -22.63
C ALA A 330 -3.92 2.16 -22.35
N PHE A 331 -4.35 2.23 -21.09
CA PHE A 331 -5.41 3.12 -20.63
C PHE A 331 -5.06 4.60 -20.81
N LEU A 332 -3.87 5.02 -20.38
CA LEU A 332 -3.41 6.41 -20.52
C LEU A 332 -3.30 6.83 -21.99
N LYS A 333 -2.83 5.94 -22.88
CA LYS A 333 -2.84 6.18 -24.33
C LYS A 333 -4.24 6.37 -24.90
N LYS A 334 -5.20 5.52 -24.51
CA LYS A 334 -6.60 5.63 -24.94
C LYS A 334 -7.19 6.97 -24.50
N ARG A 335 -6.96 7.33 -23.23
CA ARG A 335 -7.37 8.62 -22.68
C ARG A 335 -6.76 9.78 -23.48
N GLN A 336 -5.45 9.74 -23.73
CA GLN A 336 -4.73 10.77 -24.48
C GLN A 336 -5.26 10.91 -25.93
N ASN A 337 -5.73 9.82 -26.53
CA ASN A 337 -6.37 9.82 -27.86
C ASN A 337 -7.82 10.32 -27.85
N GLY A 338 -8.38 10.68 -26.69
CA GLY A 338 -9.74 11.19 -26.54
C GLY A 338 -10.83 10.10 -26.47
N ASP A 339 -10.47 8.85 -26.20
CA ASP A 339 -11.46 7.79 -25.97
C ASP A 339 -12.35 8.13 -24.77
N ASP A 340 -13.65 7.84 -24.86
CA ASP A 340 -14.53 7.87 -23.68
C ASP A 340 -14.18 6.71 -22.75
N MET A 341 -13.44 7.03 -21.68
CA MET A 341 -12.93 6.04 -20.74
C MET A 341 -14.02 5.40 -19.88
N ARG A 342 -15.20 6.04 -19.74
CA ARG A 342 -16.30 5.54 -18.88
C ARG A 342 -16.80 4.16 -19.31
N LYS A 343 -16.71 3.84 -20.60
CA LYS A 343 -17.14 2.54 -21.15
C LYS A 343 -16.33 1.35 -20.61
N TYR A 344 -15.11 1.61 -20.13
CA TYR A 344 -14.19 0.60 -19.62
C TYR A 344 -14.40 0.27 -18.14
N PHE A 345 -15.32 0.93 -17.45
CA PHE A 345 -15.62 0.68 -16.04
C PHE A 345 -17.00 0.04 -15.88
N TYR A 346 -17.11 -0.85 -14.91
CA TYR A 346 -18.38 -1.34 -14.41
C TYR A 346 -19.07 -0.26 -13.57
N THR A 347 -20.38 -0.15 -13.68
CA THR A 347 -21.21 0.41 -12.61
C THR A 347 -21.14 -0.49 -11.37
N GLN A 348 -21.51 0.04 -10.19
CA GLN A 348 -21.60 -0.75 -8.96
C GLN A 348 -22.43 -2.04 -9.15
N TYR A 349 -23.57 -1.95 -9.83
CA TYR A 349 -24.43 -3.12 -10.07
C TYR A 349 -23.74 -4.16 -10.95
N GLU A 350 -23.12 -3.72 -12.05
CA GLU A 350 -22.39 -4.62 -12.95
C GLU A 350 -21.18 -5.25 -12.27
N TYR A 351 -20.47 -4.50 -11.40
CA TYR A 351 -19.34 -5.02 -10.63
C TYR A 351 -19.76 -6.17 -9.71
N TYR A 352 -20.81 -5.98 -8.88
CA TYR A 352 -21.29 -7.06 -8.02
C TYR A 352 -21.81 -8.26 -8.81
N ALA A 353 -22.41 -8.02 -9.98
CA ALA A 353 -22.92 -9.07 -10.85
C ALA A 353 -21.82 -9.81 -11.62
N SER A 354 -20.65 -9.21 -11.82
CA SER A 354 -19.50 -9.84 -12.51
C SER A 354 -18.72 -10.79 -11.61
N ILE A 355 -18.90 -10.69 -10.29
CA ILE A 355 -18.32 -11.61 -9.32
C ILE A 355 -19.21 -12.85 -9.22
N ASP A 356 -18.82 -13.93 -9.88
CA ASP A 356 -19.55 -15.20 -9.92
C ASP A 356 -18.95 -16.28 -8.99
N TYR A 357 -18.02 -15.88 -8.12
CA TYR A 357 -17.26 -16.76 -7.22
C TYR A 357 -17.32 -16.33 -5.75
N VAL A 358 -16.87 -17.24 -4.88
CA VAL A 358 -16.58 -16.95 -3.47
C VAL A 358 -15.18 -16.37 -3.36
N SER A 359 -15.06 -15.15 -2.83
CA SER A 359 -13.79 -14.42 -2.72
C SER A 359 -13.00 -14.79 -1.47
N SER A 360 -13.67 -15.09 -0.35
CA SER A 360 -13.07 -15.58 0.90
C SER A 360 -14.11 -16.36 1.71
N ALA A 361 -13.66 -17.24 2.60
CA ALA A 361 -14.52 -18.04 3.46
C ALA A 361 -13.92 -18.19 4.85
N TRP A 362 -14.76 -18.29 5.87
CA TRP A 362 -14.37 -18.58 7.24
C TRP A 362 -15.54 -19.21 7.99
N PHE A 363 -15.34 -19.53 9.27
CA PHE A 363 -16.43 -19.91 10.15
C PHE A 363 -16.23 -19.31 11.54
N ASN A 364 -17.34 -19.22 12.27
CA ASN A 364 -17.34 -19.01 13.72
C ASN A 364 -17.75 -20.32 14.38
N TRP A 365 -17.30 -20.55 15.60
CA TRP A 365 -17.64 -21.78 16.32
C TRP A 365 -17.88 -21.53 17.79
N LYS A 366 -18.64 -22.45 18.40
CA LYS A 366 -18.86 -22.54 19.84
C LYS A 366 -18.84 -24.01 20.24
N LYS A 367 -18.39 -24.28 21.45
CA LYS A 367 -18.36 -25.63 22.04
C LYS A 367 -19.23 -25.65 23.28
N SER A 368 -20.14 -26.61 23.35
CA SER A 368 -20.98 -26.90 24.51
C SER A 368 -20.86 -28.40 24.78
N ASP A 369 -20.29 -28.76 25.93
CA ASP A 369 -19.87 -30.12 26.25
C ASP A 369 -18.96 -30.71 25.15
N SER A 370 -19.44 -31.75 24.46
CA SER A 370 -18.73 -32.34 23.33
C SER A 370 -19.24 -31.90 21.96
N THR A 371 -20.34 -31.15 21.89
CA THR A 371 -20.89 -30.65 20.63
C THR A 371 -20.17 -29.36 20.23
N ILE A 372 -19.64 -29.34 19.00
CA ILE A 372 -19.12 -28.14 18.38
C ILE A 372 -20.12 -27.66 17.33
N THR A 373 -20.62 -26.44 17.51
CA THR A 373 -21.45 -25.73 16.55
C THR A 373 -20.57 -24.84 15.70
N LEU A 374 -20.62 -25.06 14.39
CA LEU A 374 -19.93 -24.29 13.37
C LEU A 374 -20.94 -23.46 12.59
N LYS A 375 -20.57 -22.23 12.26
CA LYS A 375 -21.32 -21.37 11.35
C LYS A 375 -20.39 -20.79 10.30
N ALA A 376 -20.48 -21.32 9.08
CA ALA A 376 -19.73 -20.83 7.93
C ALA A 376 -20.23 -19.45 7.48
N ASP A 377 -19.33 -18.68 6.88
CA ASP A 377 -19.64 -17.40 6.25
C ASP A 377 -18.61 -17.12 5.14
N SER A 378 -18.94 -16.23 4.21
CA SER A 378 -18.09 -15.91 3.07
C SER A 378 -18.36 -14.55 2.46
N LEU A 379 -17.38 -14.01 1.74
CA LEU A 379 -17.56 -12.87 0.85
C LEU A 379 -17.71 -13.37 -0.58
N HIS A 380 -18.77 -12.99 -1.26
CA HIS A 380 -19.06 -13.42 -2.62
C HIS A 380 -19.88 -12.36 -3.38
N GLY A 381 -19.97 -12.51 -4.70
CA GLY A 381 -20.81 -11.63 -5.51
C GLY A 381 -22.31 -11.80 -5.19
N SER A 382 -23.10 -10.80 -5.59
CA SER A 382 -24.51 -10.68 -5.17
C SER A 382 -25.42 -11.78 -5.72
N LYS A 383 -25.02 -12.44 -6.82
CA LYS A 383 -25.76 -13.53 -7.45
C LYS A 383 -25.27 -14.92 -7.04
N VAL A 384 -24.20 -15.00 -6.24
CA VAL A 384 -23.61 -16.25 -5.80
C VAL A 384 -24.44 -16.81 -4.64
N ILE A 385 -24.83 -18.07 -4.75
CA ILE A 385 -25.33 -18.86 -3.64
C ILE A 385 -24.16 -19.72 -3.16
N PRO A 386 -23.54 -19.42 -2.00
CA PRO A 386 -22.42 -20.21 -1.51
C PRO A 386 -22.90 -21.58 -1.00
N GLU A 387 -22.09 -22.59 -1.23
CA GLU A 387 -22.17 -23.90 -0.59
C GLU A 387 -20.88 -24.12 0.20
N TYR A 388 -21.00 -24.73 1.37
CA TYR A 388 -19.92 -24.91 2.32
C TYR A 388 -19.72 -26.40 2.62
N GLN A 389 -18.49 -26.85 2.73
CA GLN A 389 -18.13 -28.20 3.17
C GLN A 389 -17.26 -28.08 4.42
N PHE A 390 -17.49 -28.94 5.42
CA PHE A 390 -16.65 -29.02 6.61
C PHE A 390 -15.80 -30.28 6.56
N VAL A 391 -14.50 -30.11 6.76
CA VAL A 391 -13.51 -31.17 6.77
C VAL A 391 -12.78 -31.13 8.09
N LEU A 392 -12.71 -32.26 8.78
CA LEU A 392 -11.88 -32.45 9.95
C LEU A 392 -10.48 -32.86 9.51
N LEU A 393 -9.48 -32.14 9.99
CA LEU A 393 -8.07 -32.41 9.77
C LEU A 393 -7.49 -32.98 11.06
N ASP A 394 -7.18 -34.27 11.07
CA ASP A 394 -6.49 -34.90 12.18
C ASP A 394 -5.09 -34.31 12.31
N SER A 395 -4.79 -33.67 13.45
CA SER A 395 -3.52 -32.98 13.66
C SER A 395 -2.36 -33.92 13.99
N GLU A 396 -2.62 -35.19 14.29
CA GLU A 396 -1.61 -36.21 14.54
C GLU A 396 -1.27 -36.98 13.27
N THR A 397 -2.29 -37.39 12.49
CA THR A 397 -2.09 -38.21 11.29
C THR A 397 -2.05 -37.42 9.98
N GLY A 398 -2.57 -36.18 9.98
CA GLY A 398 -2.75 -35.37 8.78
C GLY A 398 -3.89 -35.84 7.88
N GLN A 399 -4.70 -36.82 8.30
CA GLN A 399 -5.83 -37.29 7.51
C GLN A 399 -6.96 -36.27 7.48
N GLU A 400 -7.59 -36.16 6.30
CA GLU A 400 -8.76 -35.31 6.08
C GLU A 400 -10.03 -36.16 6.06
N HIS A 401 -11.02 -35.80 6.87
CA HIS A 401 -12.33 -36.45 6.93
C HIS A 401 -13.43 -35.45 6.62
N ILE A 402 -14.18 -35.67 5.54
CA ILE A 402 -15.37 -34.86 5.25
C ILE A 402 -16.43 -35.18 6.30
N ILE A 403 -16.64 -34.26 7.24
CA ILE A 403 -17.66 -34.39 8.29
C ILE A 403 -19.01 -33.82 7.85
N ARG A 404 -19.01 -32.92 6.86
CA ARG A 404 -20.19 -32.49 6.14
C ARG A 404 -19.83 -32.14 4.71
N ASP A 405 -20.52 -32.73 3.74
CA ASP A 405 -20.37 -32.35 2.33
C ASP A 405 -20.96 -30.95 2.05
N TYR A 406 -20.81 -30.46 0.82
CA TYR A 406 -21.29 -29.16 0.37
C TYR A 406 -22.80 -28.98 0.61
N ASP A 407 -23.14 -28.00 1.45
CA ASP A 407 -24.51 -27.58 1.72
C ASP A 407 -24.62 -26.05 1.78
N LYS A 408 -25.79 -25.51 1.44
CA LYS A 408 -26.09 -24.07 1.54
C LYS A 408 -26.27 -23.60 2.97
N ASN A 409 -26.72 -24.50 3.86
CA ASN A 409 -26.90 -24.20 5.26
C ASN A 409 -25.52 -23.90 5.88
N PRO A 410 -25.28 -22.69 6.41
CA PRO A 410 -23.99 -22.37 7.00
C PRO A 410 -23.76 -23.08 8.34
N ASP A 411 -24.83 -23.50 9.01
CA ASP A 411 -24.77 -24.09 10.35
C ASP A 411 -24.51 -25.60 10.27
N PHE A 412 -23.64 -26.10 11.15
CA PHE A 412 -23.34 -27.52 11.29
C PHE A 412 -22.90 -27.85 12.72
N ASP A 413 -23.52 -28.86 13.31
CA ASP A 413 -23.17 -29.38 14.62
C ASP A 413 -22.56 -30.77 14.46
N PHE A 414 -21.49 -31.05 15.21
CA PHE A 414 -20.95 -32.42 15.31
C PHE A 414 -20.43 -32.73 16.71
N ASP A 415 -20.45 -34.01 17.09
CA ASP A 415 -19.86 -34.48 18.35
C ASP A 415 -18.34 -34.66 18.18
N SER A 416 -17.58 -33.95 19.01
CA SER A 416 -16.12 -33.96 19.01
C SER A 416 -15.51 -35.07 19.87
N LYS A 417 -16.30 -35.88 20.60
CA LYS A 417 -15.80 -36.94 21.52
C LYS A 417 -14.75 -37.87 20.91
N SER A 418 -14.89 -38.20 19.64
CA SER A 418 -14.01 -39.13 18.94
C SER A 418 -12.66 -38.50 18.52
N TYR A 419 -12.48 -37.19 18.72
CA TYR A 419 -11.35 -36.44 18.21
C TYR A 419 -10.63 -35.70 19.34
N LYS A 420 -9.34 -35.98 19.51
CA LYS A 420 -8.53 -35.34 20.57
C LYS A 420 -7.88 -34.04 20.11
N LYS A 421 -7.23 -34.06 18.95
CA LYS A 421 -6.49 -32.93 18.39
C LYS A 421 -6.74 -32.82 16.90
N PHE A 422 -7.43 -31.78 16.49
CA PHE A 422 -7.88 -31.61 15.12
C PHE A 422 -8.06 -30.14 14.78
N LYS A 423 -8.03 -29.83 13.48
CA LYS A 423 -8.53 -28.57 12.93
C LYS A 423 -9.80 -28.82 12.15
N ILE A 424 -10.60 -27.78 12.00
CA ILE A 424 -11.68 -27.78 11.04
C ILE A 424 -11.31 -26.87 9.89
N ARG A 425 -11.46 -27.38 8.68
CA ARG A 425 -11.45 -26.63 7.43
C ARG A 425 -12.88 -26.40 6.99
N VAL A 426 -13.21 -25.15 6.65
CA VAL A 426 -14.36 -24.85 5.79
C VAL A 426 -13.86 -24.67 4.36
N ASN A 427 -14.47 -25.37 3.41
CA ASN A 427 -14.36 -25.07 1.99
C ASN A 427 -15.63 -24.35 1.54
N ALA A 428 -15.50 -23.30 0.73
CA ALA A 428 -16.66 -22.62 0.16
C ALA A 428 -16.52 -22.47 -1.36
N ARG A 429 -17.63 -22.63 -2.07
CA ARG A 429 -17.74 -22.43 -3.52
C ARG A 429 -19.10 -21.86 -3.91
N ALA A 430 -19.19 -21.32 -5.12
CA ALA A 430 -20.48 -21.03 -5.73
C ALA A 430 -21.22 -22.34 -6.04
N LYS A 431 -22.53 -22.38 -5.77
CA LYS A 431 -23.37 -23.56 -6.06
C LYS A 431 -23.21 -24.03 -7.50
N GLY A 432 -22.96 -25.33 -7.66
CA GLY A 432 -22.81 -25.96 -8.97
C GLY A 432 -21.48 -25.65 -9.67
N SER A 433 -20.56 -24.93 -9.01
CA SER A 433 -19.20 -24.75 -9.51
C SER A 433 -18.40 -26.03 -9.35
N ASN A 434 -17.85 -26.51 -10.46
CA ASN A 434 -16.85 -27.58 -10.50
C ASN A 434 -15.42 -27.02 -10.64
N ASN A 435 -15.25 -25.70 -10.59
CA ASN A 435 -13.94 -25.08 -10.68
C ASN A 435 -13.25 -25.11 -9.32
N ASN A 436 -12.29 -26.03 -9.15
CA ASN A 436 -11.53 -26.16 -7.92
C ASN A 436 -10.69 -24.92 -7.59
N GLU A 437 -10.29 -24.10 -8.58
CA GLU A 437 -9.54 -22.84 -8.35
C GLU A 437 -10.42 -21.74 -7.72
N ALA A 438 -11.75 -21.91 -7.78
CA ALA A 438 -12.72 -21.01 -7.16
C ALA A 438 -13.10 -21.42 -5.72
N ILE A 439 -12.57 -22.55 -5.22
CA ILE A 439 -12.76 -22.96 -3.84
C ILE A 439 -11.87 -22.06 -2.96
N ARG A 440 -12.44 -21.56 -1.88
CA ARG A 440 -11.70 -20.86 -0.81
C ARG A 440 -11.78 -21.70 0.44
N HIS A 441 -10.66 -21.85 1.14
CA HIS A 441 -10.66 -22.59 2.39
C HIS A 441 -10.08 -21.81 3.58
N TYR A 442 -10.53 -22.17 4.77
CA TYR A 442 -10.05 -21.62 6.04
C TYR A 442 -10.02 -22.70 7.12
N ASP A 443 -8.84 -22.87 7.72
CA ASP A 443 -8.54 -23.87 8.74
C ASP A 443 -8.40 -23.17 10.11
N GLU A 444 -9.13 -23.65 11.11
CA GLU A 444 -8.98 -23.19 12.50
C GLU A 444 -8.84 -24.39 13.45
N ASP A 445 -7.95 -24.28 14.42
CA ASP A 445 -7.86 -25.25 15.52
C ASP A 445 -8.99 -24.97 16.52
N VAL A 446 -9.94 -25.89 16.56
CA VAL A 446 -11.12 -25.84 17.45
C VAL A 446 -11.08 -26.90 18.55
N SER A 447 -9.92 -27.54 18.74
CA SER A 447 -9.75 -28.61 19.74
C SER A 447 -9.79 -28.10 21.19
N LYS A 448 -9.64 -26.79 21.38
CA LYS A 448 -9.53 -26.13 22.69
C LYS A 448 -10.80 -26.19 23.55
#